data_AF-A0A1B3B729-F1
#
_entry.id   AF-A0A1B3B729-F1
#
_cell.length_a   1.000
_cell.length_b   1.000
_cell.length_c   1.000
_cell.angle_alpha   90.00
_cell.angle_beta   90.00
_cell.angle_gamma   90.00
#
_symmetry.space_group_name_H-M   'P 1'
#
loop_
_entity.id
_entity.type
_entity.pdbx_description
1 polymer ?
#
loop_
_entity_poly.entity_id
_entity_poly.type
_entity_poly.pdbx_seq_one_letter_code
_entity_poly.pdbx_strand_id
1 'polypeptide(L)'
;MYSNADAGTELGDMAAQVAKQNFDLRFVTFLFFNSTLYFGVEVFLTLYHYNIVVNRATFKPNILSKNMHQFVVFASDVADVEQLLDAFVEFEMDNTGKFIIICGSTVPNDCDEQDIMDMCSNYRIVNIVFIRRNATKAVGFTYYPVADGICNNLKPIKLDSNNQYTRTAYGEIFKDKLRNLNFCPLTVSTFLQPPYMSNITNGVPKGADGDLLRMLVHGMNASLKIMTPNRGHGWGWRQENGTWMGSLADVKDDLANFSMTSGAITLTRFSDFQISNSYSTSQVVWVTHPAQMQNVALKLMHPFEPSTRIALVVSFILVVLCAFYLKASSWRMLEDDQPTRSVVFYAWMICMGQSIIKFPSKSSFLQMTLVWVWYCFL
;
A
#
# COMPACT_ATOMS: atom_id res chain seq x y z
N MET A 1 25.19 -46.63 -30.76
CA MET A 1 24.09 -45.83 -31.29
C MET A 1 22.82 -46.22 -30.55
N TYR A 2 22.62 -45.69 -29.33
CA TYR A 2 21.34 -45.78 -28.62
C TYR A 2 20.58 -44.50 -28.97
N SER A 3 19.32 -44.65 -29.39
CA SER A 3 18.54 -43.58 -30.02
C SER A 3 18.16 -42.53 -28.99
N ASN A 4 18.30 -41.25 -29.35
CA ASN A 4 17.79 -40.11 -28.58
C ASN A 4 16.28 -40.19 -28.28
N ALA A 5 15.55 -41.09 -28.96
CA ALA A 5 14.11 -41.31 -28.79
C ALA A 5 13.76 -41.91 -27.43
N ASP A 6 14.47 -42.94 -26.98
CA ASP A 6 14.19 -43.63 -25.70
C ASP A 6 14.62 -42.79 -24.48
N ALA A 7 15.47 -41.81 -24.75
CA ALA A 7 16.05 -40.94 -23.75
C ALA A 7 15.17 -39.69 -23.51
N GLY A 8 14.37 -39.28 -24.50
CA GLY A 8 13.37 -38.21 -24.38
C GLY A 8 12.07 -38.69 -23.73
N THR A 9 11.72 -39.96 -23.92
CA THR A 9 10.51 -40.58 -23.37
C THR A 9 10.51 -40.61 -21.85
N GLU A 10 11.61 -41.04 -21.21
CA GLU A 10 11.67 -41.06 -19.74
C GLU A 10 11.61 -39.66 -19.10
N LEU A 11 12.25 -38.66 -19.71
CA LEU A 11 12.22 -37.29 -19.22
C LEU A 11 10.80 -36.71 -19.28
N GLY A 12 10.09 -36.95 -20.40
CA GLY A 12 8.69 -36.54 -20.57
C GLY A 12 7.74 -37.25 -19.61
N ASP A 13 7.93 -38.56 -19.39
CA ASP A 13 7.14 -39.34 -18.44
C ASP A 13 7.31 -38.85 -17.00
N MET A 14 8.56 -38.70 -16.53
CA MET A 14 8.81 -38.18 -15.19
C MET A 14 8.24 -36.77 -15.01
N ALA A 15 8.41 -35.88 -15.99
CA ALA A 15 7.83 -34.53 -15.95
C ALA A 15 6.30 -34.58 -15.85
N ALA A 16 5.63 -35.46 -16.61
CA ALA A 16 4.18 -35.62 -16.55
C ALA A 16 3.71 -36.16 -15.20
N GLN A 17 4.44 -37.11 -14.61
CA GLN A 17 4.13 -37.63 -13.27
C GLN A 17 4.29 -36.57 -12.18
N VAL A 18 5.39 -35.80 -12.21
CA VAL A 18 5.62 -34.68 -11.28
C VAL A 18 4.48 -33.65 -11.42
N ALA A 19 4.13 -33.27 -12.65
CA ALA A 19 3.03 -32.34 -12.91
C ALA A 19 1.71 -32.86 -12.35
N LYS A 20 1.28 -34.08 -12.70
CA LYS A 20 0.01 -34.67 -12.21
C LYS A 20 -0.11 -34.69 -10.68
N GLN A 21 0.99 -34.92 -9.97
CA GLN A 21 0.99 -35.03 -8.52
C GLN A 21 1.03 -33.68 -7.79
N ASN A 22 1.51 -32.61 -8.45
CA ASN A 22 1.78 -31.34 -7.78
C ASN A 22 1.03 -30.14 -8.36
N PHE A 23 0.65 -30.17 -9.62
CA PHE A 23 -0.03 -29.08 -10.29
C PHE A 23 -1.53 -29.10 -9.96
N ASP A 24 -2.14 -27.92 -9.90
CA ASP A 24 -3.59 -27.81 -9.75
C ASP A 24 -4.22 -27.83 -11.14
N LEU A 25 -4.90 -28.94 -11.40
CA LEU A 25 -5.46 -29.32 -12.70
C LEU A 25 -6.53 -28.35 -13.23
N ARG A 26 -7.02 -27.43 -12.38
CA ARG A 26 -7.98 -26.39 -12.77
C ARG A 26 -7.31 -25.23 -13.50
N PHE A 27 -6.01 -25.02 -13.28
CA PHE A 27 -5.26 -23.96 -13.94
C PHE A 27 -4.58 -24.47 -15.20
N VAL A 28 -4.28 -23.53 -16.10
CA VAL A 28 -3.56 -23.82 -17.34
C VAL A 28 -2.08 -23.99 -17.04
N THR A 29 -1.48 -25.08 -17.53
CA THR A 29 -0.04 -25.31 -17.50
C THR A 29 0.60 -24.74 -18.76
N PHE A 30 1.67 -23.96 -18.62
CA PHE A 30 2.42 -23.45 -19.76
C PHE A 30 3.62 -24.32 -20.05
N LEU A 31 3.71 -24.80 -21.29
CA LEU A 31 4.84 -25.58 -21.78
C LEU A 31 5.69 -24.70 -22.69
N PHE A 32 6.93 -24.44 -22.26
CA PHE A 32 7.93 -23.70 -23.02
C PHE A 32 8.99 -24.66 -23.56
N PHE A 33 9.39 -24.46 -24.80
CA PHE A 33 10.49 -25.20 -25.41
C PHE A 33 11.10 -24.42 -26.57
N ASN A 34 12.42 -24.47 -26.70
CA ASN A 34 13.17 -23.88 -27.82
C ASN A 34 13.85 -24.97 -28.69
N SER A 35 13.96 -26.16 -28.13
CA SER A 35 14.85 -27.25 -28.53
C SER A 35 14.24 -28.29 -29.48
N THR A 36 15.12 -29.13 -30.04
CA THR A 36 14.85 -30.38 -30.79
C THR A 36 14.31 -31.53 -29.94
N LEU A 37 14.11 -31.35 -28.62
CA LEU A 37 13.50 -32.32 -27.69
C LEU A 37 12.00 -32.57 -27.92
N TYR A 38 11.58 -32.69 -29.19
CA TYR A 38 10.22 -32.98 -29.60
C TYR A 38 9.64 -34.23 -28.94
N PHE A 39 10.45 -35.28 -28.80
CA PHE A 39 9.99 -36.55 -28.22
C PHE A 39 9.59 -36.42 -26.73
N GLY A 40 10.33 -35.62 -25.95
CA GLY A 40 9.99 -35.40 -24.53
C GLY A 40 8.71 -34.58 -24.38
N VAL A 41 8.53 -33.57 -25.24
CA VAL A 41 7.31 -32.76 -25.28
C VAL A 41 6.10 -33.60 -25.69
N GLU A 42 6.22 -34.41 -26.73
CA GLU A 42 5.14 -35.28 -27.21
C GLU A 42 4.72 -36.29 -26.13
N VAL A 43 5.69 -36.92 -25.45
CA VAL A 43 5.39 -37.84 -24.34
C VAL A 43 4.73 -37.11 -23.17
N PHE A 44 5.18 -35.90 -22.83
CA PHE A 44 4.52 -35.10 -21.81
C PHE A 44 3.06 -34.78 -22.19
N LEU A 45 2.80 -34.32 -23.41
CA LEU A 45 1.46 -33.97 -23.89
C LEU A 45 0.53 -35.19 -23.96
N THR A 46 1.05 -36.35 -24.37
CA THR A 46 0.27 -37.59 -24.42
C THR A 46 -0.05 -38.14 -23.04
N LEU A 47 0.77 -37.88 -22.03
CA LEU A 47 0.51 -38.34 -20.67
C LEU A 47 -0.29 -37.31 -19.85
N TYR A 48 -0.02 -36.02 -20.01
CA TYR A 48 -0.63 -34.92 -19.27
C TYR A 48 -1.86 -34.39 -20.03
N HIS A 49 -3.01 -35.05 -19.88
CA HIS A 49 -4.25 -34.73 -20.61
C HIS A 49 -5.02 -33.47 -20.13
N TYR A 50 -4.35 -32.52 -19.50
CA TYR A 50 -4.97 -31.34 -18.89
C TYR A 50 -4.77 -30.07 -19.75
N ASN A 51 -5.30 -28.94 -19.29
CA ASN A 51 -5.22 -27.67 -20.02
C ASN A 51 -3.77 -27.21 -20.15
N ILE A 52 -3.24 -27.23 -21.38
CA ILE A 52 -1.87 -26.83 -21.68
C ILE A 52 -1.88 -25.75 -22.75
N VAL A 53 -1.06 -24.73 -22.57
CA VAL A 53 -0.68 -23.80 -23.64
C VAL A 53 0.77 -24.04 -23.98
N VAL A 54 1.01 -24.40 -25.24
CA VAL A 54 2.34 -24.68 -25.77
C VAL A 54 2.90 -23.42 -26.40
N ASN A 55 4.08 -22.97 -25.97
CA ASN A 55 4.75 -21.77 -26.45
C ASN A 55 6.20 -22.09 -26.81
N ARG A 56 6.65 -21.63 -27.98
CA ARG A 56 8.04 -21.77 -28.43
C ARG A 56 8.92 -20.59 -28.02
N ALA A 57 8.58 -19.92 -26.92
CA ALA A 57 9.19 -18.65 -26.49
C ALA A 57 9.15 -17.51 -27.53
N THR A 58 8.28 -17.60 -28.55
CA THR A 58 8.17 -16.59 -29.62
C THR A 58 7.02 -15.63 -29.42
N PHE A 59 6.06 -15.96 -28.57
CA PHE A 59 4.84 -15.18 -28.38
C PHE A 59 4.71 -14.69 -26.94
N LYS A 60 4.60 -13.37 -26.75
CA LYS A 60 4.24 -12.75 -25.48
C LYS A 60 2.73 -12.92 -25.24
N PRO A 61 2.30 -13.70 -24.24
CA PRO A 61 0.87 -13.90 -24.01
C PRO A 61 0.27 -12.66 -23.31
N ASN A 62 -0.22 -11.71 -24.10
CA ASN A 62 -0.71 -10.40 -23.63
C ASN A 62 -1.86 -10.42 -22.58
N ILE A 63 -2.57 -11.53 -22.40
CA ILE A 63 -3.77 -11.60 -21.53
C ILE A 63 -3.64 -12.66 -20.43
N LEU A 64 -2.74 -13.63 -20.57
CA LEU A 64 -2.74 -14.80 -19.71
C LEU A 64 -1.72 -14.71 -18.57
N SER A 65 -0.71 -13.83 -18.62
CA SER A 65 0.47 -13.89 -17.72
C SER A 65 0.16 -13.70 -16.23
N LYS A 66 -0.87 -12.92 -15.88
CA LYS A 66 -1.13 -12.53 -14.47
C LYS A 66 -1.72 -13.61 -13.57
N ASN A 67 -2.25 -14.70 -14.13
CA ASN A 67 -2.84 -15.82 -13.37
C ASN A 67 -2.14 -17.17 -13.67
N MET A 68 -0.95 -17.15 -14.27
CA MET A 68 -0.18 -18.36 -14.51
C MET A 68 0.72 -18.66 -13.33
N HIS A 69 0.59 -19.86 -12.78
CA HIS A 69 1.41 -20.30 -11.65
C HIS A 69 2.03 -21.68 -11.88
N GLN A 70 2.04 -22.18 -13.12
CA GLN A 70 2.47 -23.55 -13.44
C GLN A 70 3.17 -23.59 -14.81
N PHE A 71 4.45 -23.94 -14.78
CA PHE A 71 5.35 -23.86 -15.92
C PHE A 71 6.13 -25.15 -16.08
N VAL A 72 6.25 -25.60 -17.33
CA VAL A 72 7.06 -26.73 -17.76
C VAL A 72 7.99 -26.24 -18.85
N VAL A 73 9.29 -26.40 -18.66
CA VAL A 73 10.32 -25.85 -19.54
C VAL A 73 11.18 -27.00 -20.06
N PHE A 74 11.18 -27.22 -21.37
CA PHE A 74 12.06 -28.19 -22.03
C PHE A 74 13.22 -27.48 -22.70
N ALA A 75 14.42 -27.76 -22.22
CA ALA A 75 15.67 -27.17 -22.68
C ALA A 75 16.70 -28.24 -23.07
N SER A 76 17.58 -27.91 -24.00
CA SER A 76 18.69 -28.79 -24.40
C SER A 76 19.79 -28.85 -23.34
N ASP A 77 20.23 -27.69 -22.88
CA ASP A 77 21.39 -27.47 -22.02
C ASP A 77 21.11 -26.27 -21.07
N VAL A 78 22.06 -25.97 -20.18
CA VAL A 78 21.97 -24.86 -19.22
C VAL A 78 21.78 -23.50 -19.91
N ALA A 79 22.42 -23.25 -21.06
CA ALA A 79 22.30 -21.97 -21.77
C ALA A 79 20.90 -21.78 -22.39
N ASP A 80 20.29 -22.87 -22.89
CA ASP A 80 18.92 -22.86 -23.37
C ASP A 80 17.91 -22.64 -22.22
N VAL A 81 18.20 -23.15 -21.01
CA VAL A 81 17.41 -22.80 -19.81
C VAL A 81 17.50 -21.31 -19.52
N GLU A 82 18.71 -20.73 -19.53
CA GLU A 82 18.92 -19.30 -19.28
C GLU A 82 18.14 -18.44 -20.28
N GLN A 83 18.24 -18.75 -21.57
CA GLN A 83 17.52 -18.04 -22.62
C GLN A 83 15.99 -18.12 -22.44
N LEU A 84 15.47 -19.28 -22.03
CA LEU A 84 14.06 -19.44 -21.74
C LEU A 84 13.65 -18.64 -20.50
N LEU A 85 14.46 -18.62 -19.45
CA LEU A 85 14.18 -17.82 -18.24
C LEU A 85 14.26 -16.31 -18.51
N ASP A 86 15.15 -15.85 -19.38
CA ASP A 86 15.19 -14.46 -19.84
C ASP A 86 13.90 -14.06 -20.55
N ALA A 87 13.35 -14.94 -21.40
CA ALA A 87 12.05 -14.71 -22.02
C ALA A 87 10.92 -14.61 -20.97
N PHE A 88 11.01 -15.35 -19.85
CA PHE A 88 10.03 -15.23 -18.76
C PHE A 88 10.09 -13.87 -18.08
N VAL A 89 11.30 -13.31 -17.90
CA VAL A 89 11.48 -11.96 -17.38
C VAL A 89 10.89 -10.92 -18.36
N GLU A 90 11.16 -11.04 -19.65
CA GLU A 90 10.61 -10.15 -20.68
C GLU A 90 9.06 -10.21 -20.78
N PHE A 91 8.51 -11.39 -20.54
CA PHE A 91 7.06 -11.62 -20.54
C PHE A 91 6.39 -11.31 -19.20
N GLU A 92 7.15 -10.86 -18.20
CA GLU A 92 6.67 -10.53 -16.84
C GLU A 92 5.93 -11.72 -16.20
N MET A 93 6.50 -12.93 -16.32
CA MET A 93 5.93 -14.14 -15.74
C MET A 93 6.10 -14.19 -14.22
N ASP A 94 5.15 -14.84 -13.55
CA ASP A 94 5.19 -15.02 -12.10
C ASP A 94 6.25 -16.06 -11.68
N ASN A 95 7.34 -15.56 -11.08
CA ASN A 95 8.43 -16.37 -10.53
C ASN A 95 8.07 -17.14 -9.24
N THR A 96 6.92 -16.87 -8.62
CA THR A 96 6.43 -17.61 -7.44
C THR A 96 5.70 -18.90 -7.80
N GLY A 97 5.38 -19.09 -9.09
CA GLY A 97 4.73 -20.27 -9.63
C GLY A 97 5.56 -21.56 -9.48
N LYS A 98 4.97 -22.68 -9.88
CA LYS A 98 5.60 -24.00 -9.87
C LYS A 98 6.29 -24.25 -11.21
N PHE A 99 7.59 -24.52 -11.16
CA PHE A 99 8.43 -24.76 -12.34
C PHE A 99 8.89 -26.22 -12.40
N ILE A 100 8.72 -26.84 -13.55
CA ILE A 100 9.35 -28.10 -13.90
C ILE A 100 10.30 -27.81 -15.06
N ILE A 101 11.61 -27.87 -14.82
CA ILE A 101 12.63 -27.62 -15.83
C ILE A 101 13.26 -28.95 -16.22
N ILE A 102 13.30 -29.24 -17.51
CA ILE A 102 13.84 -30.47 -18.08
C ILE A 102 15.06 -30.11 -18.93
N CYS A 103 16.20 -30.75 -18.67
CA CYS A 103 17.41 -30.62 -19.47
C CYS A 103 17.79 -31.97 -20.09
N GLY A 104 17.85 -31.98 -21.42
CA GLY A 104 17.93 -33.22 -22.20
C GLY A 104 19.30 -33.55 -22.81
N SER A 105 20.37 -32.78 -22.52
CA SER A 105 21.70 -33.01 -23.09
C SER A 105 22.21 -34.42 -22.78
N THR A 106 22.94 -34.99 -23.74
CA THR A 106 23.65 -36.28 -23.60
C THR A 106 25.10 -36.10 -23.18
N VAL A 107 25.60 -34.85 -23.20
CA VAL A 107 26.97 -34.52 -22.84
C VAL A 107 27.06 -34.38 -21.32
N PRO A 108 28.08 -34.99 -20.68
CA PRO A 108 28.31 -34.79 -19.25
C PRO A 108 28.52 -33.30 -18.92
N ASN A 109 27.93 -32.83 -17.83
CA ASN A 109 28.00 -31.45 -17.30
C ASN A 109 27.19 -30.37 -18.04
N ASP A 110 26.64 -30.63 -19.23
CA ASP A 110 25.76 -29.66 -19.93
C ASP A 110 24.45 -29.36 -19.18
N CYS A 111 24.09 -30.22 -18.24
CA CYS A 111 22.88 -30.16 -17.41
C CYS A 111 23.25 -30.33 -15.94
N ASP A 112 24.28 -29.64 -15.45
CA ASP A 112 24.71 -29.73 -14.04
C ASP A 112 23.60 -29.24 -13.10
N GLU A 113 23.32 -30.02 -12.06
CA GLU A 113 22.26 -29.67 -11.11
C GLU A 113 22.58 -28.41 -10.29
N GLN A 114 23.84 -28.15 -9.93
CA GLN A 114 24.22 -26.99 -9.13
C GLN A 114 24.04 -25.70 -9.94
N ASP A 115 24.50 -25.70 -11.19
CA ASP A 115 24.38 -24.54 -12.10
C ASP A 115 22.91 -24.13 -12.28
N ILE A 116 21.99 -25.11 -12.42
CA ILE A 116 20.55 -24.83 -12.54
C ILE A 116 19.96 -24.30 -11.24
N MET A 117 20.35 -24.82 -10.06
CA MET A 117 19.85 -24.29 -8.79
C MET A 117 20.32 -22.85 -8.54
N ASP A 118 21.59 -22.57 -8.87
CA ASP A 118 22.18 -21.24 -8.76
C ASP A 118 21.49 -20.25 -9.70
N MET A 119 21.30 -20.65 -10.96
CA MET A 119 20.55 -19.88 -11.95
C MET A 119 19.12 -19.59 -11.47
N CYS A 120 18.36 -20.61 -11.06
CA CYS A 120 16.98 -20.42 -10.61
C CYS A 120 16.89 -19.52 -9.38
N SER A 121 17.85 -19.59 -8.46
CA SER A 121 17.94 -18.67 -7.32
C SER A 121 18.15 -17.22 -7.76
N ASN A 122 18.99 -16.98 -8.78
CA ASN A 122 19.21 -15.66 -9.35
C ASN A 122 17.92 -15.08 -9.98
N TYR A 123 17.11 -15.91 -10.66
CA TYR A 123 15.77 -15.53 -11.15
C TYR A 123 14.68 -15.52 -10.06
N ARG A 124 15.04 -15.73 -8.78
CA ARG A 124 14.12 -15.80 -7.63
C ARG A 124 13.07 -16.91 -7.72
N ILE A 125 13.37 -18.00 -8.43
CA ILE A 125 12.51 -19.17 -8.59
C ILE A 125 12.87 -20.21 -7.51
N VAL A 126 12.00 -20.32 -6.51
CA VAL A 126 12.17 -21.24 -5.36
C VAL A 126 11.42 -22.57 -5.57
N ASN A 127 10.27 -22.50 -6.24
CA ASN A 127 9.35 -23.60 -6.43
C ASN A 127 9.68 -24.36 -7.72
N ILE A 128 10.79 -25.10 -7.70
CA ILE A 128 11.32 -25.80 -8.88
C ILE A 128 11.50 -27.31 -8.66
N VAL A 129 11.24 -28.08 -9.71
CA VAL A 129 11.78 -29.42 -9.96
C VAL A 129 12.62 -29.38 -11.23
N PHE A 130 13.90 -29.71 -11.11
CA PHE A 130 14.80 -29.90 -12.24
C PHE A 130 14.89 -31.39 -12.58
N ILE A 131 14.76 -31.75 -13.85
CA ILE A 131 14.83 -33.13 -14.33
C ILE A 131 15.94 -33.22 -15.36
N ARG A 132 16.89 -34.12 -15.14
CA ARG A 132 17.95 -34.42 -16.09
C ARG A 132 18.10 -35.90 -16.31
N ARG A 133 18.84 -36.24 -17.36
CA ARG A 133 19.26 -37.60 -17.62
C ARG A 133 20.44 -37.98 -16.74
N ASN A 134 20.40 -39.18 -16.18
CA ASN A 134 21.55 -39.81 -15.55
C ASN A 134 21.73 -41.23 -16.12
N ALA A 135 22.73 -41.39 -16.99
CA ALA A 135 22.92 -42.56 -17.83
C ALA A 135 21.66 -42.89 -18.65
N THR A 136 20.85 -43.84 -18.20
CA THR A 136 19.61 -44.24 -18.86
C THR A 136 18.35 -43.79 -18.14
N LYS A 137 18.46 -43.26 -16.90
CA LYS A 137 17.29 -42.92 -16.08
C LYS A 137 17.06 -41.43 -15.97
N ALA A 138 15.80 -41.01 -16.01
CA ALA A 138 15.41 -39.67 -15.58
C ALA A 138 15.59 -39.52 -14.06
N VAL A 139 16.21 -38.41 -13.64
CA VAL A 139 16.40 -38.09 -12.22
C VAL A 139 15.98 -36.65 -11.97
N GLY A 140 15.16 -36.46 -10.94
CA GLY A 140 14.69 -35.17 -10.49
C GLY A 140 15.49 -34.62 -9.31
N PHE A 141 15.61 -33.31 -9.25
CA PHE A 141 16.24 -32.54 -8.19
C PHE A 141 15.39 -31.33 -7.82
N THR A 142 15.52 -30.88 -6.58
CA THR A 142 14.97 -29.61 -6.10
C THR A 142 15.93 -29.03 -5.08
N TYR A 143 15.71 -27.80 -4.63
CA TYR A 143 16.48 -27.21 -3.54
C TYR A 143 15.57 -26.53 -2.52
N TYR A 144 16.11 -26.30 -1.32
CA TYR A 144 15.44 -25.59 -0.24
C TYR A 144 16.33 -24.41 0.18
N PRO A 145 15.97 -23.17 -0.17
CA PRO A 145 16.80 -21.99 0.11
C PRO A 145 17.19 -21.84 1.58
N VAL A 146 16.36 -22.39 2.46
CA VAL A 146 16.63 -22.49 3.90
C VAL A 146 16.46 -23.94 4.34
N ALA A 147 17.57 -24.58 4.70
CA ALA A 147 17.58 -25.91 5.32
C ALA A 147 18.81 -26.05 6.21
N ASP A 148 18.72 -26.85 7.26
CA ASP A 148 19.83 -27.18 8.17
C ASP A 148 20.55 -25.96 8.79
N GLY A 149 19.84 -24.85 8.99
CA GLY A 149 20.41 -23.59 9.50
C GLY A 149 21.30 -22.84 8.51
N ILE A 150 21.35 -23.27 7.25
CA ILE A 150 22.08 -22.59 6.18
C ILE A 150 21.11 -21.64 5.46
N CYS A 151 21.52 -20.38 5.36
CA CYS A 151 20.82 -19.35 4.59
C CYS A 151 21.33 -19.37 3.15
N ASN A 152 20.42 -19.33 2.18
CA ASN A 152 20.74 -19.45 0.75
C ASN A 152 21.40 -20.80 0.41
N ASN A 153 20.80 -21.89 0.90
CA ASN A 153 21.23 -23.24 0.56
C ASN A 153 20.76 -23.61 -0.85
N LEU A 154 21.68 -23.65 -1.79
CA LEU A 154 21.42 -24.00 -3.20
C LEU A 154 21.82 -25.43 -3.53
N LYS A 155 22.08 -26.27 -2.51
CA LYS A 155 22.48 -27.65 -2.71
C LYS A 155 21.34 -28.46 -3.35
N PRO A 156 21.58 -29.12 -4.50
CA PRO A 156 20.59 -29.99 -5.12
C PRO A 156 20.24 -31.18 -4.23
N ILE A 157 18.94 -31.41 -4.09
CA ILE A 157 18.36 -32.53 -3.35
C ILE A 157 17.63 -33.40 -4.34
N LYS A 158 18.12 -34.64 -4.49
CA LYS A 158 17.53 -35.64 -5.37
C LYS A 158 16.13 -36.03 -4.89
N LEU A 159 15.20 -36.16 -5.82
CA LEU A 159 13.85 -36.68 -5.55
C LEU A 159 13.88 -38.20 -5.36
N ASP A 160 13.00 -38.72 -4.50
CA ASP A 160 12.92 -40.14 -4.23
C ASP A 160 12.40 -40.91 -5.46
N SER A 161 13.03 -42.04 -5.76
CA SER A 161 12.85 -42.83 -6.98
C SER A 161 11.63 -43.76 -6.96
N ASN A 162 10.79 -43.71 -5.92
CA ASN A 162 9.63 -44.58 -5.76
C ASN A 162 8.33 -44.00 -6.37
N ASN A 163 8.44 -43.25 -7.48
CA ASN A 163 7.33 -42.59 -8.19
C ASN A 163 6.43 -41.69 -7.32
N GLN A 164 6.93 -41.26 -6.15
CA GLN A 164 6.28 -40.29 -5.28
C GLN A 164 7.07 -38.99 -5.32
N TYR A 165 6.58 -38.03 -6.10
CA TYR A 165 7.24 -36.76 -6.37
C TYR A 165 6.55 -35.59 -5.68
N THR A 166 6.02 -35.81 -4.48
CA THR A 166 5.33 -34.76 -3.70
C THR A 166 6.19 -34.21 -2.57
N ARG A 167 7.14 -35.01 -2.06
CA ARG A 167 7.88 -34.71 -0.82
C ARG A 167 9.33 -35.16 -0.90
N THR A 168 10.20 -34.46 -0.18
CA THR A 168 11.56 -34.90 0.16
C THR A 168 11.71 -34.99 1.68
N ALA A 169 12.92 -35.33 2.17
CA ALA A 169 13.21 -35.33 3.60
C ALA A 169 12.95 -33.98 4.29
N TYR A 170 13.00 -32.87 3.55
CA TYR A 170 12.82 -31.51 4.09
C TYR A 170 11.38 -31.02 4.07
N GLY A 171 10.51 -31.60 3.23
CA GLY A 171 9.14 -31.09 3.08
C GLY A 171 8.55 -31.33 1.70
N GLU A 172 7.44 -30.64 1.42
CA GLU A 172 6.78 -30.68 0.12
C GLU A 172 7.59 -29.93 -0.95
N ILE A 173 7.64 -30.46 -2.16
CA ILE A 173 8.57 -29.98 -3.20
C ILE A 173 8.20 -28.60 -3.77
N PHE A 174 6.93 -28.17 -3.66
CA PHE A 174 6.45 -26.89 -4.17
C PHE A 174 5.77 -26.00 -3.12
N LYS A 175 5.76 -26.41 -1.84
CA LYS A 175 4.99 -25.71 -0.81
C LYS A 175 5.84 -25.37 0.40
N ASP A 176 5.57 -24.19 0.97
CA ASP A 176 6.06 -23.77 2.29
C ASP A 176 7.60 -23.77 2.45
N LYS A 177 8.37 -23.72 1.36
CA LYS A 177 9.86 -23.71 1.42
C LYS A 177 10.47 -22.53 2.18
N LEU A 178 9.72 -21.43 2.29
CA LEU A 178 10.12 -20.21 3.01
C LEU A 178 9.28 -19.98 4.29
N ARG A 179 8.49 -20.98 4.72
CA ARG A 179 7.62 -20.86 5.90
C ARG A 179 8.42 -20.75 7.20
N ASN A 180 9.59 -21.36 7.24
CA ASN A 180 10.52 -21.29 8.36
C ASN A 180 11.91 -20.90 7.84
N LEU A 181 12.38 -19.71 8.22
CA LEU A 181 13.65 -19.15 7.80
C LEU A 181 14.81 -19.55 8.73
N ASN A 182 14.59 -20.37 9.77
CA ASN A 182 15.63 -20.91 10.66
C ASN A 182 16.64 -19.85 11.15
N PHE A 183 16.13 -18.70 11.59
CA PHE A 183 16.89 -17.53 12.02
C PHE A 183 17.71 -16.81 10.94
N CYS A 184 17.52 -17.13 9.67
CA CYS A 184 18.13 -16.37 8.58
C CYS A 184 17.72 -14.89 8.61
N PRO A 185 18.66 -13.98 8.32
CA PRO A 185 18.43 -12.55 8.40
C PRO A 185 17.48 -12.10 7.29
N LEU A 186 16.33 -11.59 7.70
CA LEU A 186 15.36 -10.95 6.84
C LEU A 186 15.63 -9.44 6.86
N THR A 187 16.16 -8.93 5.76
CA THR A 187 16.55 -7.52 5.62
C THR A 187 15.37 -6.70 5.13
N VAL A 188 14.98 -5.70 5.91
CA VAL A 188 13.81 -4.86 5.63
C VAL A 188 14.24 -3.41 5.50
N SER A 189 13.92 -2.81 4.35
CA SER A 189 14.06 -1.37 4.16
C SER A 189 12.81 -0.66 4.70
N THR A 190 13.01 0.34 5.55
CA THR A 190 11.94 1.15 6.13
C THR A 190 12.49 2.49 6.63
N PHE A 191 11.64 3.42 7.04
CA PHE A 191 12.08 4.72 7.55
C PHE A 191 11.20 5.19 8.70
N LEU A 192 11.68 6.19 9.44
CA LEU A 192 10.97 6.73 10.59
C LEU A 192 9.68 7.43 10.11
N GLN A 193 8.53 6.86 10.47
CA GLN A 193 7.22 7.37 10.09
C GLN A 193 6.20 7.13 11.22
N PRO A 194 6.15 7.99 12.25
CA PRO A 194 5.11 7.89 13.26
C PRO A 194 3.71 8.07 12.65
N PRO A 195 2.68 7.32 13.09
CA PRO A 195 2.69 6.30 14.15
C PRO A 195 3.03 4.88 13.68
N TYR A 196 3.40 4.68 12.41
CA TYR A 196 3.59 3.38 11.78
C TYR A 196 4.93 2.73 12.14
N MET A 197 6.02 3.48 12.01
CA MET A 197 7.37 2.99 12.24
C MET A 197 8.14 3.99 13.10
N SER A 198 8.68 3.49 14.20
CA SER A 198 9.49 4.23 15.16
C SER A 198 10.60 3.33 15.72
N ASN A 199 11.64 3.97 16.28
CA ASN A 199 12.71 3.27 17.00
C ASN A 199 13.56 2.30 16.15
N ILE A 200 13.85 2.67 14.90
CA ILE A 200 14.62 1.85 13.93
C ILE A 200 16.07 1.61 14.39
N THR A 201 16.72 2.64 14.95
CA THR A 201 18.14 2.61 15.35
C THR A 201 18.41 1.82 16.64
N ASN A 202 17.43 1.69 17.53
CA ASN A 202 17.61 1.03 18.83
C ASN A 202 17.22 -0.46 18.80
N GLY A 203 17.13 -1.06 17.60
CA GLY A 203 17.09 -2.51 17.40
C GLY A 203 15.72 -3.17 17.50
N VAL A 204 14.67 -2.49 17.98
CA VAL A 204 13.30 -3.04 18.00
C VAL A 204 12.32 -2.05 17.39
N PRO A 205 11.76 -2.36 16.21
CA PRO A 205 10.80 -1.47 15.55
C PRO A 205 9.49 -1.44 16.34
N LYS A 206 8.89 -0.25 16.42
CA LYS A 206 7.64 0.01 17.14
C LYS A 206 6.67 0.81 16.27
N GLY A 207 5.39 0.73 16.60
CA GLY A 207 4.31 1.34 15.82
C GLY A 207 3.56 0.28 15.02
N ALA A 208 2.52 0.68 14.30
CA ALA A 208 1.65 -0.28 13.59
C ALA A 208 2.44 -1.21 12.64
N ASP A 209 3.35 -0.64 11.84
CA ASP A 209 4.20 -1.42 10.93
C ASP A 209 5.29 -2.17 11.69
N GLY A 210 5.86 -1.55 12.72
CA GLY A 210 6.91 -2.18 13.53
C GLY A 210 6.43 -3.44 14.26
N ASP A 211 5.23 -3.41 14.81
CA ASP A 211 4.63 -4.54 15.52
C ASP A 211 4.21 -5.65 14.55
N LEU A 212 3.61 -5.29 13.40
CA LEU A 212 3.31 -6.26 12.34
C LEU A 212 4.59 -6.91 11.80
N LEU A 213 5.67 -6.14 11.60
CA LEU A 213 6.96 -6.67 11.18
C LEU A 213 7.52 -7.69 12.17
N ARG A 214 7.43 -7.40 13.47
CA ARG A 214 7.87 -8.34 14.53
C ARG A 214 7.04 -9.62 14.54
N MET A 215 5.72 -9.52 14.33
CA MET A 215 4.86 -10.69 14.21
C MET A 215 5.24 -11.55 12.99
N LEU A 216 5.53 -10.93 11.85
CA LEU A 216 5.96 -11.64 10.63
C LEU A 216 7.29 -12.36 10.84
N VAL A 217 8.28 -11.66 11.39
CA VAL A 217 9.61 -12.22 11.69
C VAL A 217 9.49 -13.40 12.66
N HIS A 218 8.66 -13.26 13.70
CA HIS A 218 8.41 -14.34 14.66
C HIS A 218 7.69 -15.53 14.01
N GLY A 219 6.65 -15.27 13.21
CA GLY A 219 5.86 -16.31 12.53
C GLY A 219 6.67 -17.09 11.47
N MET A 220 7.64 -16.44 10.83
CA MET A 220 8.57 -17.07 9.89
C MET A 220 9.82 -17.64 10.57
N ASN A 221 9.95 -17.52 11.90
CA ASN A 221 11.14 -17.90 12.66
C ASN A 221 12.45 -17.35 12.02
N ALA A 222 12.45 -16.06 11.72
CA ALA A 222 13.56 -15.33 11.08
C ALA A 222 14.30 -14.44 12.09
N SER A 223 15.50 -13.98 11.73
CA SER A 223 16.11 -12.82 12.41
C SER A 223 15.82 -11.55 11.62
N LEU A 224 15.70 -10.41 12.30
CA LEU A 224 15.35 -9.15 11.66
C LEU A 224 16.56 -8.25 11.51
N LYS A 225 16.81 -7.78 10.29
CA LYS A 225 17.78 -6.72 10.00
C LYS A 225 17.03 -5.54 9.39
N ILE A 226 17.03 -4.41 10.08
CA ILE A 226 16.37 -3.19 9.58
C ILE A 226 17.41 -2.26 8.99
N MET A 227 17.07 -1.66 7.86
CA MET A 227 17.86 -0.58 7.27
C MET A 227 16.97 0.56 6.80
N THR A 228 17.57 1.73 6.69
CA THR A 228 16.95 2.89 6.03
C THR A 228 17.33 2.92 4.55
N PRO A 229 16.49 3.54 3.69
CA PRO A 229 16.77 3.71 2.28
C PRO A 229 18.22 4.11 1.99
N ASN A 230 18.92 3.31 1.19
CA ASN A 230 20.31 3.61 0.83
C ASN A 230 20.39 4.85 -0.08
N ARG A 231 19.38 5.00 -0.96
CA ARG A 231 19.21 6.15 -1.84
C ARG A 231 17.84 6.81 -1.63
N GLY A 232 17.81 8.13 -1.46
CA GLY A 232 16.56 8.87 -1.23
C GLY A 232 15.93 8.56 0.13
N HIS A 233 14.64 8.89 0.30
CA HIS A 233 13.93 8.84 1.59
C HIS A 233 12.44 8.51 1.39
N GLY A 234 11.84 7.76 2.30
CA GLY A 234 10.41 7.48 2.26
C GLY A 234 10.05 6.17 1.55
N TRP A 235 8.78 6.03 1.18
CA TRP A 235 8.18 4.80 0.64
C TRP A 235 8.88 4.27 -0.61
N GLY A 236 9.18 5.18 -1.51
CA GLY A 236 9.79 4.91 -2.81
C GLY A 236 8.97 5.47 -3.96
N TRP A 237 9.69 6.03 -4.92
CA TRP A 237 9.13 6.72 -6.08
C TRP A 237 10.07 6.56 -7.27
N ARG A 238 9.48 6.61 -8.46
CA ARG A 238 10.21 6.53 -9.72
C ARG A 238 10.52 7.94 -10.20
N GLN A 239 11.78 8.20 -10.49
CA GLN A 239 12.23 9.43 -11.13
C GLN A 239 11.86 9.43 -12.62
N GLU A 240 11.92 10.60 -13.25
CA GLU A 240 11.64 10.76 -14.70
C GLU A 240 12.58 9.91 -15.58
N ASN A 241 13.82 9.73 -15.14
CA ASN A 241 14.80 8.85 -15.78
C ASN A 241 14.50 7.34 -15.61
N GLY A 242 13.42 7.00 -14.90
CA GLY A 242 13.00 5.62 -14.63
C GLY A 242 13.65 4.96 -13.41
N THR A 243 14.59 5.64 -12.74
CA THR A 243 15.31 5.13 -11.56
C THR A 243 14.41 5.17 -10.33
N TRP A 244 14.40 4.09 -9.54
CA TRP A 244 13.70 4.05 -8.27
C TRP A 244 14.54 4.65 -7.14
N MET A 245 13.89 5.37 -6.24
CA MET A 245 14.47 5.95 -5.02
C MET A 245 13.67 5.49 -3.80
N GLY A 246 14.19 5.70 -2.59
CA GLY A 246 13.53 5.36 -1.33
C GLY A 246 13.54 3.86 -1.03
N SER A 247 12.64 3.41 -0.17
CA SER A 247 12.67 2.03 0.33
C SER A 247 12.45 0.96 -0.73
N LEU A 248 11.60 1.22 -1.73
CA LEU A 248 11.42 0.33 -2.88
C LEU A 248 12.66 0.21 -3.78
N ALA A 249 13.56 1.21 -3.79
CA ALA A 249 14.81 1.10 -4.54
C ALA A 249 15.72 0.04 -3.95
N ASP A 250 15.81 -0.05 -2.62
CA ASP A 250 16.62 -1.08 -1.96
C ASP A 250 16.14 -2.49 -2.28
N VAL A 251 14.83 -2.67 -2.49
CA VAL A 251 14.27 -3.97 -2.91
C VAL A 251 14.63 -4.26 -4.36
N LYS A 252 14.51 -3.26 -5.24
CA LYS A 252 14.86 -3.40 -6.66
C LYS A 252 16.35 -3.70 -6.88
N ASP A 253 17.21 -3.14 -6.03
CA ASP A 253 18.66 -3.29 -6.10
C ASP A 253 19.19 -4.47 -5.26
N ASP A 254 18.30 -5.35 -4.77
CA ASP A 254 18.64 -6.51 -3.93
C ASP A 254 19.40 -6.17 -2.62
N LEU A 255 19.29 -4.94 -2.13
CA LEU A 255 19.85 -4.50 -0.85
C LEU A 255 18.95 -4.90 0.34
N ALA A 256 17.64 -5.00 0.11
CA ALA A 256 16.65 -5.45 1.08
C ALA A 256 15.75 -6.54 0.48
N ASN A 257 15.28 -7.48 1.30
CA ASN A 257 14.39 -8.55 0.86
C ASN A 257 12.96 -8.04 0.62
N PHE A 258 12.49 -7.09 1.42
CA PHE A 258 11.24 -6.37 1.16
C PHE A 258 11.22 -4.99 1.83
N SER A 259 10.26 -4.17 1.41
CA SER A 259 9.98 -2.84 1.95
C SER A 259 8.73 -2.87 2.81
N MET A 260 8.77 -2.20 3.96
CA MET A 260 7.61 -2.05 4.84
C MET A 260 7.48 -0.61 5.32
N THR A 261 6.53 0.12 4.75
CA THR A 261 6.49 1.59 4.89
C THR A 261 5.08 2.19 4.97
N SER A 262 4.02 1.43 5.19
CA SER A 262 2.64 1.96 5.18
C SER A 262 2.33 2.84 3.95
N GLY A 263 2.91 2.48 2.80
CA GLY A 263 2.81 3.23 1.57
C GLY A 263 1.51 2.94 0.82
N ALA A 264 0.92 3.98 0.23
CA ALA A 264 -0.24 3.81 -0.65
C ALA A 264 0.11 2.94 -1.87
N ILE A 265 -0.80 2.06 -2.25
CA ILE A 265 -0.67 1.26 -3.47
C ILE A 265 -1.04 2.16 -4.65
N THR A 266 -0.05 2.46 -5.49
CA THR A 266 -0.24 3.23 -6.73
C THR A 266 0.02 2.35 -7.94
N LEU A 267 -0.55 2.72 -9.09
CA LEU A 267 -0.34 1.98 -10.35
C LEU A 267 1.16 1.84 -10.68
N THR A 268 1.94 2.89 -10.45
CA THR A 268 3.39 2.90 -10.68
C THR A 268 4.18 1.96 -9.79
N ARG A 269 3.72 1.70 -8.56
CA ARG A 269 4.36 0.74 -7.65
C ARG A 269 3.94 -0.68 -7.98
N PHE A 270 2.66 -0.87 -8.30
CA PHE A 270 2.11 -2.17 -8.64
C PHE A 270 2.61 -2.70 -10.00
N SER A 271 3.05 -1.83 -10.91
CA SER A 271 3.63 -2.25 -12.19
C SER A 271 5.03 -2.85 -12.06
N ASP A 272 5.84 -2.34 -11.15
CA ASP A 272 7.28 -2.67 -11.05
C ASP A 272 7.58 -3.60 -9.87
N PHE A 273 6.65 -3.75 -8.92
CA PHE A 273 6.83 -4.55 -7.71
C PHE A 273 5.64 -5.46 -7.43
N GLN A 274 5.94 -6.65 -6.89
CA GLN A 274 4.94 -7.50 -6.28
C GLN A 274 4.54 -6.92 -4.92
N ILE A 275 3.25 -6.65 -4.75
CA ILE A 275 2.70 -6.07 -3.52
C ILE A 275 1.88 -7.16 -2.80
N SER A 276 2.08 -7.28 -1.50
CA SER A 276 1.35 -8.21 -0.64
C SER A 276 -0.09 -7.76 -0.40
N ASN A 277 -0.81 -8.46 0.48
CA ASN A 277 -2.17 -8.07 0.84
C ASN A 277 -2.20 -6.76 1.63
N SER A 278 -3.17 -5.90 1.30
CA SER A 278 -3.41 -4.67 2.04
C SER A 278 -3.89 -4.98 3.46
N TYR A 279 -3.19 -4.48 4.47
CA TYR A 279 -3.55 -4.64 5.89
C TYR A 279 -4.20 -3.40 6.50
N SER A 280 -4.18 -2.26 5.80
CA SER A 280 -4.76 -1.00 6.26
C SER A 280 -5.35 -0.22 5.09
N THR A 281 -6.46 0.46 5.35
CA THR A 281 -7.12 1.36 4.40
C THR A 281 -7.32 2.71 5.06
N SER A 282 -6.90 3.79 4.39
CA SER A 282 -7.07 5.16 4.87
C SER A 282 -7.79 6.00 3.83
N GLN A 283 -8.50 7.02 4.29
CA GLN A 283 -9.18 7.99 3.45
C GLN A 283 -8.38 9.29 3.38
N VAL A 284 -8.34 9.90 2.21
CA VAL A 284 -7.78 11.24 2.05
C VAL A 284 -8.78 12.23 2.63
N VAL A 285 -8.38 12.95 3.69
CA VAL A 285 -9.22 13.93 4.38
C VAL A 285 -8.56 15.30 4.36
N TRP A 286 -9.38 16.35 4.29
CA TRP A 286 -8.93 17.72 4.44
C TRP A 286 -8.89 18.08 5.92
N VAL A 287 -7.69 18.32 6.43
CA VAL A 287 -7.51 18.80 7.80
C VAL A 287 -7.30 20.30 7.76
N THR A 288 -8.21 21.06 8.35
CA THR A 288 -8.10 22.51 8.48
C THR A 288 -7.85 22.89 9.94
N HIS A 289 -7.27 24.08 10.14
CA HIS A 289 -7.13 24.61 11.48
C HIS A 289 -8.52 24.81 12.10
N PRO A 290 -8.70 24.49 13.40
CA PRO A 290 -9.96 24.78 14.06
C PRO A 290 -10.25 26.28 13.96
N ALA A 291 -11.52 26.62 13.73
CA ALA A 291 -11.94 28.02 13.67
C ALA A 291 -11.52 28.74 14.96
N GLN A 292 -10.96 29.95 14.82
CA GLN A 292 -10.62 30.76 15.98
C GLN A 292 -11.88 31.05 16.78
N MET A 293 -11.85 30.77 18.08
CA MET A 293 -12.97 31.05 18.96
C MET A 293 -13.11 32.57 19.12
N GLN A 294 -14.20 33.15 18.58
CA GLN A 294 -14.54 34.54 18.84
C GLN A 294 -14.96 34.75 20.29
N ASN A 295 -14.64 35.93 20.84
CA ASN A 295 -15.07 36.33 22.19
C ASN A 295 -16.60 36.22 22.32
N VAL A 296 -17.05 35.55 23.37
CA VAL A 296 -18.48 35.32 23.66
C VAL A 296 -19.24 36.64 23.79
N ALA A 297 -18.64 37.70 24.33
CA ALA A 297 -19.28 39.00 24.46
C ALA A 297 -19.64 39.63 23.10
N LEU A 298 -18.79 39.46 22.09
CA LEU A 298 -19.07 39.96 20.74
C LEU A 298 -20.21 39.19 20.07
N LYS A 299 -20.46 37.93 20.47
CA LYS A 299 -21.60 37.12 20.01
C LYS A 299 -22.95 37.74 20.37
N LEU A 300 -23.03 38.49 21.48
CA LEU A 300 -24.26 39.19 21.87
C LEU A 300 -24.63 40.31 20.88
N MET A 301 -23.66 40.83 20.12
CA MET A 301 -23.87 41.91 19.16
C MET A 301 -24.08 41.41 17.72
N HIS A 302 -23.97 40.10 17.47
CA HIS A 302 -24.17 39.48 16.14
C HIS A 302 -25.61 39.52 15.61
N PRO A 303 -26.68 39.49 16.42
CA PRO A 303 -28.05 39.57 15.89
C PRO A 303 -28.34 40.87 15.12
N PHE A 304 -27.54 41.93 15.32
CA PHE A 304 -27.70 43.21 14.67
C PHE A 304 -26.56 43.50 13.70
N GLU A 305 -26.91 43.83 12.46
CA GLU A 305 -25.96 44.29 11.45
C GLU A 305 -25.20 45.54 11.96
N PRO A 306 -23.90 45.73 11.61
CA PRO A 306 -23.14 46.92 12.04
C PRO A 306 -23.88 48.24 11.77
N SER A 307 -24.57 48.33 10.63
CA SER A 307 -25.37 49.49 10.25
C SER A 307 -26.50 49.79 11.24
N THR A 308 -27.23 48.76 11.67
CA THR A 308 -28.32 48.89 12.68
C THR A 308 -27.77 49.30 14.04
N ARG A 309 -26.62 48.73 14.44
CA ARG A 309 -25.94 49.11 15.68
C ARG A 309 -25.54 50.59 15.69
N ILE A 310 -24.99 51.08 14.58
CA ILE A 310 -24.64 52.50 14.43
C ILE A 310 -25.91 53.37 14.41
N ALA A 311 -26.95 52.96 13.68
CA ALA A 311 -28.22 53.69 13.60
C ALA A 311 -28.90 53.85 14.97
N LEU A 312 -28.84 52.83 15.83
CA LEU A 312 -29.36 52.89 17.21
C LEU A 312 -28.57 53.90 18.06
N VAL A 313 -27.24 53.91 17.96
CA VAL A 313 -26.41 54.89 18.67
C VAL A 313 -26.69 56.32 18.16
N VAL A 314 -26.79 56.51 16.85
CA VAL A 314 -27.07 57.81 16.24
C VAL A 314 -28.46 58.31 16.61
N SER A 315 -29.49 57.48 16.53
CA SER A 315 -30.86 57.85 16.92
C SER A 315 -30.96 58.23 18.39
N PHE A 316 -30.28 57.48 19.28
CA PHE A 316 -30.21 57.84 20.70
C PHE A 316 -29.54 59.20 20.93
N ILE A 317 -28.42 59.47 20.25
CA ILE A 317 -27.73 60.78 20.32
C ILE A 317 -28.64 61.90 19.82
N LEU A 318 -29.38 61.70 18.72
CA LEU A 318 -30.33 62.68 18.19
C LEU A 318 -31.42 63.02 19.22
N VAL A 319 -32.00 62.02 19.87
CA VAL A 319 -33.00 62.24 20.94
C VAL A 319 -32.41 63.06 22.09
N VAL A 320 -31.17 62.77 22.50
CA VAL A 320 -30.47 63.53 23.52
C VAL A 320 -30.23 64.99 23.09
N LEU A 321 -29.77 65.22 21.86
CA LEU A 321 -29.56 66.58 21.33
C LEU A 321 -30.87 67.37 21.23
N CYS A 322 -31.95 66.74 20.74
CA CYS A 322 -33.28 67.33 20.72
C CYS A 322 -33.76 67.71 22.13
N ALA A 323 -33.55 66.84 23.11
CA ALA A 323 -33.89 67.12 24.51
C ALA A 323 -33.11 68.31 25.07
N PHE A 324 -31.82 68.44 24.76
CA PHE A 324 -31.01 69.58 25.16
C PHE A 324 -31.47 70.89 24.49
N TYR A 325 -31.76 70.87 23.19
CA TYR A 325 -32.22 72.04 22.46
C TYR A 325 -33.58 72.54 22.99
N LEU A 326 -34.53 71.62 23.21
CA LEU A 326 -35.84 71.94 23.77
C LEU A 326 -35.74 72.48 25.20
N LYS A 327 -34.80 71.97 26.00
CA LYS A 327 -34.49 72.50 27.34
C LYS A 327 -33.91 73.93 27.26
N ALA A 328 -32.95 74.17 26.37
CA ALA A 328 -32.32 75.48 26.20
C ALA A 328 -33.29 76.56 25.66
N SER A 329 -34.22 76.18 24.78
CA SER A 329 -35.31 77.04 24.31
C SER A 329 -36.32 77.35 25.42
N SER A 330 -36.69 76.34 26.21
CA SER A 330 -37.64 76.48 27.33
C SER A 330 -37.07 77.23 28.53
N TRP A 331 -35.74 77.33 28.68
CA TRP A 331 -35.08 78.12 29.73
C TRP A 331 -35.35 79.63 29.62
N ARG A 332 -35.87 80.12 28.49
CA ARG A 332 -36.30 81.52 28.35
C ARG A 332 -37.71 81.78 28.90
N MET A 333 -38.46 80.75 29.30
CA MET A 333 -39.85 80.91 29.74
C MET A 333 -40.19 79.91 30.87
N LEU A 334 -40.10 80.42 32.10
CA LEU A 334 -40.58 79.86 33.38
C LEU A 334 -39.76 78.73 34.04
N GLU A 335 -39.13 79.15 35.14
CA GLU A 335 -38.83 78.39 36.36
C GLU A 335 -40.15 77.99 37.02
N ASP A 336 -40.66 76.80 36.76
CA ASP A 336 -41.46 76.07 37.74
C ASP A 336 -41.47 74.58 37.40
N ASP A 337 -41.23 73.74 38.40
CA ASP A 337 -41.15 72.28 38.35
C ASP A 337 -39.86 71.67 37.73
N GLN A 338 -38.82 71.52 38.54
CA GLN A 338 -37.63 70.73 38.19
C GLN A 338 -37.99 69.24 38.09
N PRO A 339 -37.75 68.56 36.95
CA PRO A 339 -37.86 67.11 36.91
C PRO A 339 -36.75 66.49 37.78
N THR A 340 -37.12 65.60 38.70
CA THR A 340 -36.20 64.92 39.64
C THR A 340 -35.16 64.01 38.97
N ARG A 341 -35.24 63.77 37.66
CA ARG A 341 -34.25 63.02 36.86
C ARG A 341 -34.03 63.67 35.49
N SER A 342 -32.81 63.56 34.96
CA SER A 342 -32.44 64.06 33.63
C SER A 342 -33.23 63.36 32.52
N VAL A 343 -33.64 64.12 31.48
CA VAL A 343 -34.35 63.60 30.30
C VAL A 343 -33.55 62.50 29.58
N VAL A 344 -32.22 62.58 29.63
CA VAL A 344 -31.30 61.56 29.08
C VAL A 344 -31.47 60.22 29.78
N PHE A 345 -31.68 60.24 31.10
CA PHE A 345 -31.88 59.02 31.88
C PHE A 345 -33.22 58.35 31.54
N TYR A 346 -34.27 59.14 31.27
CA TYR A 346 -35.55 58.61 30.81
C TYR A 346 -35.46 58.00 29.40
N ALA A 347 -34.76 58.65 28.47
CA ALA A 347 -34.53 58.10 27.13
C ALA A 347 -33.79 56.75 27.18
N TRP A 348 -32.79 56.62 28.06
CA TRP A 348 -32.07 55.37 28.28
C TRP A 348 -32.97 54.28 28.88
N MET A 349 -33.78 54.60 29.89
CA MET A 349 -34.71 53.63 30.50
C MET A 349 -35.68 53.06 29.46
N ILE A 350 -36.23 53.92 28.59
CA ILE A 350 -37.13 53.49 27.50
C ILE A 350 -36.40 52.57 26.51
N CYS A 351 -35.16 52.92 26.13
CA CYS A 351 -34.34 52.09 25.23
C CYS A 351 -34.05 50.69 25.81
N MET A 352 -33.95 50.58 27.13
CA MET A 352 -33.75 49.32 27.85
C MET A 352 -35.08 48.60 28.16
N GLY A 353 -36.20 49.05 27.59
CA GLY A 353 -37.53 48.46 27.77
C GLY A 353 -38.14 48.67 29.16
N GLN A 354 -37.65 49.63 29.94
CA GLN A 354 -38.18 49.93 31.27
C GLN A 354 -39.40 50.86 31.19
N SER A 355 -40.39 50.65 32.07
CA SER A 355 -41.60 51.46 32.13
C SER A 355 -41.35 52.86 32.69
N ILE A 356 -41.99 53.88 32.10
CA ILE A 356 -41.98 55.25 32.62
C ILE A 356 -43.10 55.40 33.67
N ILE A 357 -42.75 55.89 34.87
CA ILE A 357 -43.71 56.06 35.99
C ILE A 357 -44.53 57.35 35.84
N LYS A 358 -43.97 58.41 35.24
CA LYS A 358 -44.64 59.71 35.05
C LYS A 358 -44.32 60.29 33.67
N PHE A 359 -45.35 60.66 32.91
CA PHE A 359 -45.20 61.33 31.62
C PHE A 359 -44.81 62.81 31.79
N PRO A 360 -44.06 63.39 30.84
CA PRO A 360 -43.77 64.82 30.86
C PRO A 360 -45.04 65.63 30.64
N SER A 361 -45.20 66.73 31.39
CA SER A 361 -46.38 67.61 31.33
C SER A 361 -46.40 68.50 30.09
N LYS A 362 -45.23 68.84 29.54
CA LYS A 362 -45.10 69.68 28.34
C LYS A 362 -45.35 68.85 27.07
N SER A 363 -46.27 69.32 26.24
CA SER A 363 -46.69 68.67 24.98
C SER A 363 -45.50 68.30 24.06
N SER A 364 -44.52 69.19 23.90
CA SER A 364 -43.33 68.94 23.07
C SER A 364 -42.45 67.79 23.57
N PHE A 365 -42.28 67.65 24.89
CA PHE A 365 -41.51 66.55 25.48
C PHE A 365 -42.30 65.24 25.47
N LEU A 366 -43.63 65.32 25.57
CA LEU A 366 -44.53 64.17 25.48
C LEU A 366 -44.49 63.55 24.08
N GLN A 367 -44.63 64.37 23.03
CA GLN A 367 -44.54 63.91 21.64
C GLN A 367 -43.19 63.25 21.33
N MET A 368 -42.09 63.88 21.75
CA MET A 368 -40.74 63.31 21.58
C MET A 368 -40.59 61.95 22.29
N THR A 369 -41.13 61.83 23.51
CA THR A 369 -41.09 60.59 24.30
C THR A 369 -41.91 59.48 23.63
N LEU A 370 -43.10 59.79 23.12
CA LEU A 370 -43.95 58.82 22.41
C LEU A 370 -43.32 58.33 21.10
N VAL A 371 -42.69 59.23 20.33
CA VAL A 371 -41.95 58.86 19.12
C VAL A 371 -40.76 57.97 19.43
N TRP A 372 -40.02 58.25 20.52
CA TRP A 372 -38.91 57.41 20.97
C TRP A 372 -39.37 56.02 21.44
N VAL A 373 -40.47 55.95 22.21
CA VAL A 373 -41.08 54.66 22.60
C VAL A 373 -41.50 53.85 21.37
N TRP A 374 -42.13 54.49 20.38
CA TRP A 374 -42.49 53.84 19.12
C TRP A 374 -41.26 53.35 18.35
N TYR A 375 -40.20 54.17 18.28
CA TYR A 375 -38.96 53.81 17.61
C TYR A 375 -38.21 52.65 18.29
N CYS A 376 -38.19 52.57 19.63
CA CYS A 376 -37.56 51.46 20.35
C CYS A 376 -38.39 50.16 20.33
N PHE A 377 -39.68 50.25 20.02
CA PHE A 377 -40.56 49.09 19.89
C PHE A 377 -40.43 48.41 18.53
N LEU A 378 -40.17 49.20 17.48
CA LEU A 378 -39.84 48.74 16.13
C LEU A 378 -38.40 48.22 16.05
#